data_AF-A0A379FKX5-F1
#
_entry.id   AF-A0A379FKX5-F1
#
_cell.length_a   1.000
_cell.length_b   1.000
_cell.length_c   1.000
_cell.angle_alpha   90.00
_cell.angle_beta   90.00
_cell.angle_gamma   90.00
#
_symmetry.space_group_name_H-M   'P 1'
#
loop_
_entity.id
_entity.type
_entity.pdbx_description
1 polymer ?
#
loop_
_entity_poly.entity_id
_entity_poly.type
_entity_poly.pdbx_seq_one_letter_code
_entity_poly.pdbx_strand_id
1 'polypeptide(L)'
;MGEKLVNAQFSQHQETQADNFSYDLLKKRGVNTSGLVTGFEKLAKLGGSDSSMFDSHPPSKERADNIRNRIAEDKNKLYRPYI
;
A
#
# COMPACT_ATOMS: atom_id res chain seq x y z
N MET A 1 -19.71 -13.16 15.39
CA MET A 1 -19.33 -14.14 14.34
C MET A 1 -19.64 -13.63 12.93
N GLY A 2 -20.49 -12.61 12.75
CA GLY A 2 -20.80 -12.03 11.43
C GLY A 2 -19.84 -10.92 11.00
N GLU A 3 -19.25 -10.20 11.96
CA GLU A 3 -18.41 -9.02 11.77
C GLU A 3 -17.05 -9.29 11.09
N LYS A 4 -16.48 -10.49 11.23
CA LYS A 4 -15.22 -10.88 10.56
C LYS A 4 -15.41 -11.29 9.11
N LEU A 5 -16.59 -11.81 8.75
CA LEU A 5 -16.90 -12.25 7.38
C LEU A 5 -17.28 -11.07 6.48
N VAL A 6 -18.01 -10.08 7.01
CA VAL A 6 -18.32 -8.83 6.28
C VAL A 6 -17.10 -7.92 6.10
N ASN A 7 -16.03 -8.11 6.88
CA ASN A 7 -14.77 -7.36 6.74
C ASN A 7 -13.72 -8.06 5.86
N ALA A 8 -13.95 -9.30 5.42
CA ALA A 8 -12.95 -10.06 4.66
C ALA A 8 -13.09 -9.84 3.15
N GLN A 9 -13.17 -8.58 2.73
CA GLN A 9 -12.88 -8.17 1.36
C GLN A 9 -11.35 -8.16 1.22
N PHE A 10 -10.84 -9.29 0.71
CA PHE A 10 -9.46 -9.80 0.85
C PHE A 10 -8.92 -9.81 2.30
N SER A 11 -8.04 -10.76 2.62
CA SER A 11 -7.34 -10.69 3.90
C SER A 11 -6.42 -9.45 3.88
N GLN A 12 -6.33 -8.69 4.98
CA GLN A 12 -5.34 -7.62 5.14
C GLN A 12 -3.91 -8.07 4.77
N HIS A 13 -3.63 -9.35 4.97
CA HIS A 13 -2.38 -9.98 4.54
C HIS A 13 -2.19 -9.96 3.01
N GLN A 14 -3.24 -10.30 2.25
CA GLN A 14 -3.22 -10.30 0.78
C GLN A 14 -3.05 -8.88 0.24
N GLU A 15 -3.72 -7.89 0.83
CA GLU A 15 -3.53 -6.48 0.48
C GLU A 15 -2.07 -6.04 0.68
N THR A 16 -1.51 -6.37 1.84
CA THR A 16 -0.12 -6.01 2.16
C THR A 16 0.86 -6.69 1.19
N GLN A 17 0.62 -7.95 0.82
CA GLN A 17 1.45 -8.66 -0.16
C GLN A 17 1.35 -8.04 -1.55
N ALA A 18 0.14 -7.68 -2.01
CA ALA A 18 -0.07 -7.03 -3.30
C ALA A 18 0.61 -5.66 -3.36
N ASP A 19 0.46 -4.85 -2.31
CA ASP A 19 1.11 -3.54 -2.20
C ASP A 19 2.63 -3.68 -2.24
N ASN A 20 3.16 -4.66 -1.50
CA ASN A 20 4.58 -4.95 -1.47
C ASN A 20 5.13 -5.39 -2.83
N PHE A 21 4.41 -6.25 -3.55
CA PHE A 21 4.76 -6.63 -4.90
C PHE A 21 4.77 -5.42 -5.85
N SER A 22 3.77 -4.54 -5.74
CA SER A 22 3.70 -3.34 -6.57
C SER A 22 4.90 -2.41 -6.34
N TYR A 23 5.32 -2.24 -5.08
CA TYR A 23 6.50 -1.47 -4.72
C TYR A 23 7.77 -2.00 -5.38
N ASP A 24 8.00 -3.32 -5.28
CA ASP A 24 9.17 -3.97 -5.84
C ASP A 24 9.19 -3.90 -7.37
N LEU A 25 8.03 -4.04 -8.02
CA LEU A 25 7.90 -3.89 -9.46
C LEU A 25 8.24 -2.48 -9.94
N LEU A 26 7.71 -1.45 -9.28
CA LEU A 26 8.00 -0.06 -9.63
C LEU A 26 9.48 0.27 -9.43
N LYS A 27 10.06 -0.14 -8.30
CA LYS A 27 11.50 0.01 -8.04
C LYS A 27 12.34 -0.67 -9.11
N LYS A 28 12.03 -1.92 -9.46
CA LYS A 28 12.73 -2.66 -10.52
C LYS A 28 12.67 -1.97 -11.88
N ARG A 29 11.57 -1.26 -12.16
CA ARG A 29 11.37 -0.51 -13.41
C ARG A 29 11.91 0.92 -13.36
N GLY A 30 12.50 1.37 -12.24
CA GLY A 30 12.96 2.75 -12.08
C GLY A 30 11.83 3.78 -12.02
N VAL A 31 10.61 3.34 -11.70
CA VAL A 31 9.44 4.21 -11.55
C VAL A 31 9.37 4.72 -10.11
N ASN A 32 8.93 5.96 -9.92
CA ASN A 32 8.84 6.57 -8.60
C ASN A 32 7.81 5.85 -7.71
N THR A 33 8.29 5.24 -6.63
CA THR A 33 7.48 4.48 -5.67
C THR A 33 6.64 5.38 -4.76
N SER A 34 6.93 6.68 -4.66
CA SER A 34 6.10 7.62 -3.89
C SER A 34 4.69 7.76 -4.47
N GLY A 35 4.51 7.42 -5.75
CA GLY A 35 3.20 7.38 -6.41
C GLY A 35 2.22 6.38 -5.79
N LEU A 36 2.71 5.32 -5.14
CA LEU A 36 1.86 4.38 -4.41
C LEU A 36 1.24 5.03 -3.17
N VAL A 37 2.03 5.79 -2.40
CA VAL A 37 1.56 6.49 -1.19
C VAL A 37 0.49 7.51 -1.55
N THR A 38 0.75 8.34 -2.56
CA THR A 38 -0.22 9.35 -3.02
C THR A 38 -1.45 8.70 -3.65
N GLY A 39 -1.28 7.55 -4.31
CA GLY A 39 -2.35 6.69 -4.78
C GLY A 39 -3.28 6.28 -3.63
N PHE A 40 -2.77 5.64 -2.59
CA PHE A 40 -3.56 5.21 -1.44
C PHE A 40 -4.26 6.39 -0.73
N GLU A 41 -3.58 7.52 -0.56
CA GLU A 41 -4.20 8.73 0.00
C GLU A 41 -5.34 9.26 -0.86
N LYS A 42 -5.19 9.22 -2.19
CA LYS A 42 -6.25 9.63 -3.12
C LYS A 42 -7.41 8.64 -3.10
N LEU A 43 -7.15 7.34 -3.10
CA LEU A 43 -8.19 6.31 -2.99
C LEU A 43 -8.93 6.43 -1.65
N ALA A 44 -8.23 6.68 -0.54
CA ALA A 44 -8.85 6.91 0.76
C ALA A 44 -9.78 8.13 0.78
N LYS A 45 -9.44 9.20 0.05
CA LYS A 45 -10.30 10.38 -0.12
C LYS A 45 -11.50 10.13 -1.03
N LEU A 46 -11.37 9.24 -2.01
CA LEU A 46 -12.41 8.91 -2.99
C LEU A 46 -13.35 7.78 -2.55
N GLY A 47 -12.93 6.94 -1.60
CA GLY A 47 -13.68 5.80 -1.08
C GLY A 47 -14.99 6.13 -0.35
N GLY A 48 -15.37 7.41 -0.26
CA GLY A 48 -16.68 7.84 0.22
C GLY A 48 -17.77 7.90 -0.86
N SER A 49 -17.46 7.61 -2.13
CA SER A 49 -18.41 7.70 -3.25
C SER A 49 -18.47 6.36 -4.00
N ASP A 50 -19.60 5.64 -3.87
CA ASP A 50 -20.17 4.54 -4.70
C ASP A 50 -19.24 3.80 -5.68
N SER A 51 -18.05 3.41 -5.23
CA SER A 51 -17.06 2.73 -6.05
C SER A 51 -16.97 1.29 -5.57
N SER A 52 -17.64 0.39 -6.28
CA SER A 52 -17.69 -1.06 -6.02
C SER A 52 -16.30 -1.74 -5.95
N MET A 53 -15.27 -1.07 -6.48
CA MET A 53 -13.87 -1.49 -6.38
C MET A 53 -13.28 -1.29 -4.97
N PHE A 54 -13.76 -0.30 -4.18
CA PHE A 54 -13.24 0.00 -2.83
C PHE A 54 -13.89 -0.80 -1.72
N ASP A 55 -15.10 -1.30 -1.96
CA ASP A 55 -15.70 -2.31 -1.11
C ASP A 55 -14.71 -3.48 -1.03
N SER A 56 -14.29 -3.99 -2.21
CA SER A 56 -13.13 -4.84 -2.53
C SER A 56 -11.96 -4.87 -1.53
N HIS A 57 -11.42 -3.67 -1.35
CA HIS A 57 -10.05 -3.41 -1.00
C HIS A 57 -10.03 -2.02 -0.35
N PRO A 58 -10.49 -1.90 0.91
CA PRO A 58 -10.57 -0.61 1.54
C PRO A 58 -9.17 0.02 1.61
N PRO A 59 -8.99 1.25 1.09
CA PRO A 59 -7.74 1.97 1.29
C PRO A 59 -7.57 2.23 2.78
N SER A 60 -6.46 1.75 3.35
CA SER A 60 -6.18 1.93 4.78
C SER A 60 -4.94 2.80 4.99
N LYS A 61 -4.94 3.52 6.11
CA LYS A 61 -3.77 4.25 6.58
C LYS A 61 -2.57 3.30 6.73
N GLU A 62 -2.81 2.08 7.19
CA GLU A 62 -1.79 1.05 7.41
C GLU A 62 -1.08 0.65 6.11
N ARG A 63 -1.81 0.51 5.00
CA ARG A 63 -1.22 0.22 3.67
C ARG A 63 -0.30 1.34 3.21
N ALA A 64 -0.73 2.59 3.37
CA ALA A 64 0.09 3.75 3.04
C ALA A 64 1.34 3.83 3.94
N ASP A 65 1.19 3.59 5.25
CA ASP A 65 2.30 3.58 6.21
C ASP A 65 3.32 2.47 5.92
N ASN A 66 2.87 1.28 5.53
CA ASN A 66 3.75 0.20 5.07
C ASN A 66 4.67 0.66 3.92
N ILE A 67 4.10 1.29 2.88
CA ILE A 67 4.91 1.78 1.75
C ILE A 67 5.84 2.94 2.17
N ARG A 68 5.40 3.86 3.03
CA ARG A 68 6.27 4.94 3.55
C ARG A 68 7.48 4.36 4.27
N ASN A 69 7.29 3.33 5.09
CA ASN A 69 8.37 2.66 5.81
C ASN A 69 9.37 2.03 4.82
N ARG A 70 8.89 1.33 3.79
CA ARG A 70 9.77 0.74 2.76
C ARG A 70 10.58 1.77 2.01
N ILE A 71 9.99 2.92 1.66
CA ILE A 71 10.71 4.04 1.04
C ILE A 71 11.81 4.55 1.97
N ALA A 72 11.51 4.72 3.26
CA ALA A 72 12.48 5.20 4.24
C ALA A 72 13.63 4.20 4.45
N GLU A 73 13.33 2.90 4.56
CA GLU A 73 14.33 1.83 4.66
C GLU A 73 15.25 1.78 3.45
N ASP A 74 14.70 1.90 2.24
CA ASP A 74 15.49 1.89 1.01
C ASP A 74 16.38 3.13 0.90
N LYS A 75 15.88 4.31 1.29
CA LYS A 75 16.71 5.51 1.41
C LYS A 75 17.85 5.27 2.40
N ASN A 76 17.55 4.74 3.59
CA ASN A 76 18.57 4.44 4.58
C ASN A 76 19.63 3.47 4.02
N LYS A 77 19.24 2.39 3.34
CA LYS A 77 20.17 1.45 2.70
C LYS A 77 21.07 2.12 1.65
N LEU A 78 20.55 3.08 0.88
CA LEU A 78 21.33 3.84 -0.09
C LEU A 78 22.39 4.73 0.58
N TYR A 79 22.09 5.27 1.77
CA TYR A 79 22.97 6.18 2.50
C TYR A 79 23.86 5.52 3.55
N ARG A 80 23.82 4.20 3.73
CA ARG A 80 24.75 3.49 4.62
C ARG A 80 26.10 3.31 3.91
N PRO A 81 27.17 4.02 4.32
CA PRO A 81 28.49 3.75 3.77
C PRO A 81 28.90 2.32 4.18
N TYR A 82 29.46 1.57 3.24
CA TYR A 82 30.18 0.34 3.55
C TYR A 82 31.39 0.74 4.42
N ILE A 83 31.31 0.44 5.71
CA ILE A 83 32.45 0.39 6.63
C ILE A 83 33.01 -1.03 6.65
#